data_AF-A0A4W4EMJ6-F1
#
_entry.id   AF-A0A4W4EMJ6-F1
#
_cell.length_a   1.000
_cell.length_b   1.000
_cell.length_c   1.000
_cell.angle_alpha   90.00
_cell.angle_beta   90.00
_cell.angle_gamma   90.00
#
_symmetry.space_group_name_H-M   'P 1'
#
loop_
_entity.id
_entity.type
_entity.pdbx_description
1 polymer ?
#
loop_
_entity_poly.entity_id
_entity_poly.type
_entity_poly.pdbx_seq_one_letter_code
_entity_poly.pdbx_strand_id
1 'polypeptide(L)'
;MLILFCCASFLSETCNAPVQVANTEPVGNSSYTLQSTFRMMCIKDYVRKAGTSNLFRCTTDEHTKNCSWKNYPALECIRKLSISYFS
;
A
#
# COMPACT_ATOMS: atom_id res chain seq x y z
N MET A 1 -32.39 24.49 22.61
CA MET A 1 -31.93 23.76 21.41
C MET A 1 -30.64 23.05 21.78
N LEU A 2 -30.67 21.72 21.89
CA LEU A 2 -29.49 20.93 22.22
C LEU A 2 -28.41 21.14 21.15
N ILE A 3 -27.20 21.46 21.60
CA ILE A 3 -26.00 21.41 20.77
C ILE A 3 -25.76 19.92 20.48
N LEU A 4 -26.18 19.46 19.30
CA LEU A 4 -25.73 18.18 18.75
C LEU A 4 -24.25 18.33 18.40
N PHE A 5 -23.37 18.18 19.39
CA PHE A 5 -22.01 17.68 19.16
C PHE A 5 -22.16 16.20 18.79
N CYS A 6 -22.66 15.95 17.57
CA CYS A 6 -22.72 14.62 17.02
C CYS A 6 -21.28 14.21 16.71
N CYS A 7 -20.70 13.47 17.65
CA CYS A 7 -19.53 12.61 17.54
C CYS A 7 -18.74 12.82 16.23
N ALA A 8 -17.63 13.56 16.30
CA ALA A 8 -16.64 13.57 15.23
C ALA A 8 -16.02 12.18 15.14
N SER A 9 -16.73 11.25 14.51
CA SER A 9 -16.13 10.04 13.97
C SER A 9 -15.07 10.50 12.99
N PHE A 10 -13.80 10.38 13.41
CA PHE A 10 -12.63 10.54 12.57
C PHE A 10 -12.67 9.47 11.47
N LEU A 11 -13.51 9.68 10.45
CA LEU A 11 -13.34 9.06 9.16
C LEU A 11 -12.01 9.57 8.64
N SER A 12 -10.95 8.79 8.83
CA SER A 12 -9.67 9.11 8.21
C SER A 12 -9.86 8.96 6.70
N GLU A 13 -10.02 10.09 6.01
CA GLU A 13 -10.03 10.15 4.54
C GLU A 13 -8.65 9.88 3.92
N THR A 14 -7.66 9.59 4.78
CA THR A 14 -6.27 9.31 4.41
C THR A 14 -5.83 7.93 4.89
N CYS A 15 -5.04 7.27 4.06
CA CYS A 15 -4.27 6.11 4.48
C CYS A 15 -3.11 6.53 5.38
N ASN A 16 -2.74 5.67 6.32
CA ASN A 16 -1.52 5.87 7.10
C ASN A 16 -0.26 5.74 6.23
N ALA A 17 0.90 6.00 6.80
CA ALA A 17 2.18 5.71 6.14
C ALA A 17 2.19 4.26 5.59
N PRO A 18 2.65 4.03 4.35
CA PRO A 18 2.72 2.69 3.77
C PRO A 18 3.52 1.73 4.65
N VAL A 19 3.03 0.50 4.80
CA VAL A 19 3.78 -0.56 5.48
C VAL A 19 4.95 -0.98 4.59
N GLN A 20 6.12 -1.12 5.19
CA GLN A 20 7.31 -1.59 4.49
C GLN A 20 7.16 -3.07 4.11
N VAL A 21 7.44 -3.39 2.84
CA VAL A 21 7.53 -4.77 2.35
C VAL A 21 8.99 -5.22 2.36
N ALA A 22 9.23 -6.52 2.51
CA ALA A 22 10.59 -7.06 2.49
C ALA A 22 11.26 -6.81 1.12
N ASN A 23 12.54 -6.43 1.15
CA ASN A 23 13.36 -6.16 -0.03
C ASN A 23 12.79 -5.06 -0.95
N THR A 24 12.08 -4.08 -0.39
CA THR A 24 11.61 -2.89 -1.11
C THR A 24 12.29 -1.61 -0.63
N GLU A 25 12.35 -0.61 -1.50
CA GLU A 25 12.75 0.74 -1.15
C GLU A 25 11.69 1.36 -0.22
N PRO A 26 12.08 2.31 0.65
CA PRO A 26 11.11 3.12 1.38
C PRO A 26 10.27 3.96 0.43
N VAL A 27 8.97 4.08 0.72
CA VAL A 27 8.08 4.96 -0.05
C VAL A 27 8.21 6.37 0.52
N GLY A 28 8.73 7.29 -0.30
CA GLY A 28 8.69 8.72 0.03
C GLY A 28 7.25 9.24 0.13
N ASN A 29 7.07 10.42 0.73
CA ASN A 29 5.77 11.06 0.98
C ASN A 29 4.87 11.08 -0.27
N SER A 30 4.10 10.03 -0.50
CA SER A 30 3.05 9.98 -1.50
C SER A 30 1.83 10.71 -0.94
N SER A 31 0.95 11.21 -1.82
CA SER A 31 -0.37 11.65 -1.38
C SER A 31 -1.06 10.46 -0.70
N TYR A 32 -1.46 10.61 0.55
CA TYR A 32 -2.12 9.56 1.33
C TYR A 32 -3.64 9.61 1.20
N THR A 33 -4.19 10.42 0.31
CA THR A 33 -5.64 10.57 0.13
C THR A 33 -6.30 9.31 -0.40
N LEU A 34 -7.60 9.14 -0.16
CA LEU A 34 -8.40 8.07 -0.76
C LEU A 34 -8.21 7.99 -2.29
N GLN A 35 -8.19 6.76 -2.83
CA GLN A 35 -7.91 6.44 -4.24
C GLN A 35 -6.52 6.81 -4.77
N SER A 36 -5.66 7.42 -3.96
CA SER A 36 -4.25 7.59 -4.33
C SER A 36 -3.61 6.23 -4.60
N THR A 37 -2.63 6.24 -5.50
CA THR A 37 -1.84 5.06 -5.81
C THR A 37 -0.36 5.39 -5.78
N PHE A 38 0.45 4.39 -5.44
CA PHE A 38 1.89 4.45 -5.63
C PHE A 38 2.41 3.08 -6.06
N ARG A 39 3.63 3.06 -6.59
CA ARG A 39 4.33 1.82 -6.92
C ARG A 39 5.54 1.64 -6.03
N MET A 40 5.52 0.55 -5.27
CA MET A 40 6.65 0.14 -4.44
C MET A 40 7.76 -0.43 -5.33
N MET A 41 9.00 -0.05 -5.09
CA MET A 41 10.16 -0.52 -5.85
C MET A 41 10.91 -1.58 -5.05
N CYS A 42 11.40 -2.64 -5.72
CA CYS A 42 12.33 -3.57 -5.07
C CYS A 42 13.70 -2.90 -4.92
N ILE A 43 14.42 -3.18 -3.84
CA ILE A 43 15.81 -2.72 -3.68
C ILE A 43 16.72 -3.32 -4.75
N LYS A 44 17.94 -2.77 -4.87
CA LYS A 44 18.99 -3.29 -5.75
C LYS A 44 19.16 -4.81 -5.60
N ASP A 45 19.37 -5.50 -6.73
CA ASP A 45 19.52 -6.96 -6.86
C ASP A 45 18.26 -7.79 -6.59
N TYR A 46 17.12 -7.15 -6.36
CA TYR A 46 15.80 -7.78 -6.28
C TYR A 46 14.90 -7.29 -7.41
N VAL A 47 13.93 -8.13 -7.75
CA VAL A 47 12.98 -7.94 -8.84
C VAL A 47 11.62 -8.45 -8.40
N ARG A 48 10.55 -7.83 -8.89
CA ARG A 48 9.19 -8.25 -8.58
C ARG A 48 8.95 -9.67 -9.12
N LYS A 49 8.51 -10.58 -8.25
CA LYS A 49 8.11 -11.94 -8.63
C LYS A 49 6.94 -11.91 -9.63
N ALA A 50 7.00 -12.73 -10.67
CA ALA A 50 5.89 -12.88 -11.61
C ALA A 50 4.60 -13.28 -10.88
N GLY A 51 3.46 -12.78 -11.32
CA GLY A 51 2.16 -13.01 -10.67
C GLY A 51 1.86 -12.13 -9.44
N THR A 52 2.79 -11.28 -8.99
CA THR A 52 2.55 -10.29 -7.91
C THR A 52 2.36 -8.87 -8.45
N SER A 53 1.83 -7.93 -7.66
CA SER A 53 1.67 -6.53 -8.07
C SER A 53 2.50 -5.60 -7.19
N ASN A 54 3.15 -4.59 -7.77
CA ASN A 54 3.79 -3.53 -7.01
C ASN A 54 2.92 -2.27 -6.84
N LEU A 55 1.67 -2.30 -7.34
CA LEU A 55 0.72 -1.21 -7.20
C LEU A 55 0.03 -1.29 -5.84
N PHE A 56 0.08 -0.19 -5.10
CA PHE A 56 -0.66 0.00 -3.87
C PHE A 56 -1.72 1.07 -4.11
N ARG A 57 -2.94 0.83 -3.63
CA ARG A 57 -4.06 1.79 -3.72
C ARG A 57 -4.66 2.04 -2.34
N CYS A 58 -4.86 3.30 -2.01
CA CYS A 58 -5.57 3.68 -0.79
C CYS A 58 -7.07 3.45 -0.98
N THR A 59 -7.68 2.58 -0.17
CA THR A 59 -9.11 2.28 -0.24
C THR A 59 -9.73 2.26 1.14
N THR A 60 -11.01 2.62 1.24
CA THR A 60 -11.81 2.47 2.44
C THR A 60 -12.22 1.02 2.63
N ASP A 61 -12.04 0.52 3.84
CA ASP A 61 -12.63 -0.75 4.28
C ASP A 61 -14.12 -0.56 4.54
N GLU A 62 -14.97 -1.38 3.92
CA GLU A 62 -16.42 -1.17 3.96
C GLU A 62 -17.02 -1.39 5.35
N HIS A 63 -16.40 -2.22 6.18
CA HIS A 63 -16.89 -2.59 7.51
C HIS A 63 -16.42 -1.61 8.58
N THR A 64 -15.13 -1.29 8.58
CA THR A 64 -14.50 -0.41 9.60
C THR A 64 -14.53 1.06 9.20
N LYS A 65 -14.84 1.37 7.94
CA LYS A 65 -14.78 2.72 7.34
C LYS A 65 -13.38 3.36 7.38
N ASN A 66 -12.35 2.58 7.69
CA ASN A 66 -10.96 3.06 7.76
C ASN A 66 -10.28 2.95 6.39
N CYS A 67 -9.50 3.97 6.04
CA CYS A 67 -8.65 3.91 4.84
C CYS A 67 -7.39 3.09 5.09
N SER A 68 -7.09 2.16 4.18
CA SER A 68 -5.87 1.34 4.23
C SER A 68 -5.30 1.12 2.84
N TRP A 69 -3.99 0.93 2.78
CA TRP A 69 -3.32 0.55 1.54
C TRP A 69 -3.65 -0.88 1.19
N LYS A 70 -4.17 -1.10 -0.03
CA LYS A 70 -4.41 -2.42 -0.60
C LYS A 70 -3.39 -2.70 -1.68
N ASN A 71 -2.87 -3.92 -1.66
CA ASN A 71 -1.97 -4.45 -2.65
C ASN A 71 -2.35 -5.91 -2.91
N TYR A 72 -2.90 -6.15 -4.10
CA TYR A 72 -3.33 -7.47 -4.53
C TYR A 72 -3.12 -7.63 -6.04
N PRO A 73 -2.54 -8.75 -6.51
CA PRO A 73 -1.88 -9.80 -5.72
C PRO A 73 -0.67 -9.25 -4.95
N ALA A 74 -0.42 -9.79 -3.74
CA ALA A 74 0.56 -9.26 -2.80
C ALA A 74 1.98 -9.21 -3.40
N LEU A 75 2.67 -8.08 -3.24
CA LEU A 75 4.02 -7.85 -3.73
C LEU A 75 5.02 -8.81 -3.07
N GLU A 76 5.83 -9.45 -3.90
CA GLU A 76 7.00 -10.19 -3.46
C GLU A 76 8.20 -9.78 -4.32
N CYS A 77 9.29 -9.36 -3.67
CA CYS A 77 10.55 -9.06 -4.31
C CYS A 77 11.51 -10.24 -4.09
N ILE A 78 11.95 -10.86 -5.18
CA ILE A 78 12.86 -12.01 -5.21
C ILE A 78 14.21 -11.60 -5.77
N ARG A 79 15.28 -12.28 -5.35
CA ARG A 79 16.65 -11.96 -5.78
C ARG A 79 16.81 -12.21 -7.28
N LYS A 80 17.44 -11.31 -8.03
CA LYS A 80 17.57 -11.39 -9.50
C LYS A 80 18.15 -12.71 -10.02
N LEU A 81 19.06 -13.33 -9.25
CA LEU A 81 19.65 -14.64 -9.56
C LEU A 81 18.64 -15.78 -9.56
N SER A 82 17.49 -15.64 -8.89
CA SER A 82 16.43 -16.64 -8.97
C SER A 82 15.67 -16.60 -10.28
N ILE A 83 15.88 -15.61 -11.16
CA ILE A 83 15.22 -15.55 -12.49
C ILE A 83 16.05 -16.25 -13.56
N SER A 84 17.39 -16.25 -13.47
CA SER A 84 18.26 -16.91 -14.45
C SER A 84 18.11 -18.44 -14.48
N TYR A 85 17.49 -19.05 -13.47
CA TYR A 85 17.20 -20.49 -13.44
C TYR A 85 15.84 -20.86 -14.06
N PHE A 86 15.02 -19.87 -14.43
CA PHE A 86 13.67 -20.08 -14.98
C PHE A 86 13.48 -19.45 -16.38
N SER A 87 14.56 -19.06 -17.05
CA SER A 87 14.56 -18.56 -18.44
C SER A 87 15.16 -19.58 -19.39
#